data_AF-A0A9N9LSN9-F1
#
_entry.id   AF-A0A9N9LSN9-F1
#
_cell.length_a   1.000
_cell.length_b   1.000
_cell.length_c   1.000
_cell.angle_alpha   90.00
_cell.angle_beta   90.00
_cell.angle_gamma   90.00
#
_symmetry.space_group_name_H-M   'P 1'
#
loop_
_entity.id
_entity.type
_entity.pdbx_description
1 polymer ?
#
loop_
_entity_poly.entity_id
_entity_poly.type
_entity_poly.pdbx_seq_one_letter_code
_entity_poly.pdbx_strand_id
1 'polypeptide(L)'
;MREAREINISLSVLKDCIRGKAQADARKSSQKVPHLPFRQSALTKILKHVFDPASKRECKTVVIACVNPSLADVGASKNTLRFAEMLRLREWIKENSGKPAVLANVLAPRESGAQLLNLTNTEFEYRCQKCPGVRAEQARAFRAKLWQMHIDSQHYSETSKQEVETESAASVESDVSTALDIVVSSRDLDPARSKLPFKERLRPGMVVTYFVSPEELQLAVLLCPAKTISVFQDAFGNVINPGINGRATTNESHLDNTRQYLCALLTPGQTVDSYELNIWTQIVIDVDSMDEEVYLEYDSATRYYYISA
;
A
#
# COMPACT_ATOMS: atom_id res chain seq x y z
N MET A 1 -2.48 -27.53 16.26
CA MET A 1 -2.00 -27.89 14.90
C MET A 1 -3.06 -28.51 13.99
N ARG A 2 -3.99 -29.33 14.48
CA ARG A 2 -5.05 -29.94 13.64
C ARG A 2 -5.99 -28.91 13.01
N GLU A 3 -6.43 -27.92 13.78
CA GLU A 3 -7.32 -26.86 13.33
C GLU A 3 -6.71 -26.02 12.19
N ALA A 4 -5.49 -25.53 12.35
CA ALA A 4 -4.78 -24.79 11.30
C ALA A 4 -4.66 -25.58 9.98
N ARG A 5 -4.46 -26.90 10.07
CA ARG A 5 -4.45 -27.78 8.91
C ARG A 5 -5.83 -27.86 8.26
N GLU A 6 -6.89 -28.03 9.04
CA GLU A 6 -8.27 -28.09 8.55
C GLU A 6 -8.71 -26.77 7.90
N ILE A 7 -8.31 -25.63 8.47
CA ILE A 7 -8.52 -24.29 7.89
C ILE A 7 -7.85 -24.21 6.51
N ASN A 8 -6.56 -24.53 6.42
CA ASN A 8 -5.83 -24.47 5.15
C ASN A 8 -6.39 -25.42 4.08
N ILE A 9 -6.86 -26.61 4.46
CA ILE A 9 -7.56 -27.52 3.56
C ILE A 9 -8.85 -26.87 3.05
N SER A 10 -9.67 -26.31 3.95
CA SER A 10 -10.95 -25.70 3.57
C SER A 10 -10.77 -24.51 2.63
N LEU A 11 -9.76 -23.65 2.87
CA LEU A 11 -9.44 -22.50 2.00
C LEU A 11 -8.93 -22.95 0.63
N SER A 12 -8.11 -24.00 0.57
CA SER A 12 -7.63 -24.56 -0.71
C SER A 12 -8.80 -25.11 -1.54
N VAL A 13 -9.67 -25.91 -0.92
CA VAL A 13 -10.83 -26.50 -1.61
C VAL A 13 -11.82 -25.41 -2.04
N LEU A 14 -12.02 -24.38 -1.21
CA LEU A 14 -12.87 -23.23 -1.54
C LEU A 14 -12.36 -22.48 -2.78
N LYS A 15 -11.06 -22.20 -2.85
CA LYS A 15 -10.41 -21.60 -4.02
C LYS A 15 -10.70 -22.38 -5.29
N ASP A 16 -10.56 -23.70 -5.23
CA ASP A 16 -10.78 -24.57 -6.38
C ASP A 16 -12.26 -24.65 -6.79
N CYS A 17 -13.18 -24.58 -5.82
CA CYS A 17 -14.62 -24.53 -6.10
C CYS A 17 -15.04 -23.21 -6.78
N ILE A 18 -14.56 -22.06 -6.27
CA ILE A 18 -14.83 -20.75 -6.89
C ILE A 18 -14.32 -20.72 -8.32
N ARG A 19 -13.09 -21.18 -8.53
CA ARG A 19 -12.46 -21.22 -9.86
C ARG A 19 -13.16 -22.20 -10.80
N GLY A 20 -13.57 -23.36 -10.29
CA GLY A 20 -14.35 -24.34 -11.07
C GLY A 20 -15.71 -23.79 -11.48
N LYS A 21 -16.38 -23.02 -10.62
CA LYS A 21 -17.66 -22.38 -10.93
C LYS A 21 -17.51 -21.28 -11.97
N ALA A 22 -16.52 -20.40 -11.85
CA ALA A 22 -16.25 -19.38 -12.87
C ALA A 22 -15.96 -20.00 -14.25
N GLN A 23 -15.20 -21.10 -14.28
CA GLN A 23 -14.98 -21.89 -15.51
C GLN A 23 -16.22 -22.63 -15.99
N ALA A 24 -17.23 -22.85 -15.16
CA ALA A 24 -18.51 -23.42 -15.53
C ALA A 24 -19.44 -22.36 -16.15
N ASP A 25 -19.43 -21.16 -15.59
CA ASP A 25 -20.27 -20.05 -16.04
C ASP A 25 -19.76 -19.46 -17.36
N ALA A 26 -18.44 -19.41 -17.58
CA ALA A 26 -17.82 -18.92 -18.82
C ALA A 26 -17.89 -19.89 -20.02
N ARG A 27 -18.71 -20.94 -19.96
CA ARG A 27 -18.71 -22.01 -20.96
C ARG A 27 -19.56 -21.70 -22.17
N LYS A 28 -19.08 -22.17 -23.32
CA LYS A 28 -19.90 -22.35 -24.53
C LYS A 28 -20.51 -23.76 -24.50
N SER A 29 -21.71 -23.91 -25.06
CA SER A 29 -22.61 -25.09 -24.98
C SER A 29 -21.96 -26.46 -25.30
N SER A 30 -20.77 -26.52 -25.89
CA SER A 30 -20.08 -27.75 -26.32
C SER A 30 -18.99 -28.28 -25.36
N GLN A 31 -18.69 -27.63 -24.23
CA GLN A 31 -17.62 -28.07 -23.31
C GLN A 31 -18.10 -28.89 -22.10
N LYS A 32 -17.38 -29.99 -21.78
CA LYS A 32 -17.65 -30.92 -20.65
C LYS A 32 -17.52 -30.27 -19.28
N VAL A 33 -18.61 -30.21 -18.50
CA VAL A 33 -18.72 -29.52 -17.17
C VAL A 33 -17.52 -29.84 -16.27
N PRO A 34 -16.87 -28.85 -15.63
CA PRO A 34 -15.66 -29.11 -14.86
C PRO A 34 -16.08 -29.82 -13.56
N HIS A 35 -15.26 -30.71 -13.05
CA HIS A 35 -15.54 -31.34 -11.77
C HIS A 35 -15.18 -30.38 -10.64
N LEU A 36 -16.15 -30.02 -9.78
CA LEU A 36 -15.90 -29.20 -8.60
C LEU A 36 -15.70 -30.06 -7.35
N PRO A 37 -14.60 -29.90 -6.60
CA PRO A 37 -14.27 -30.71 -5.43
C PRO A 37 -15.02 -30.31 -4.15
N PHE A 38 -16.31 -29.96 -4.23
CA PHE A 38 -17.08 -29.48 -3.08
C PHE A 38 -17.24 -30.51 -1.95
N ARG A 39 -16.88 -31.79 -2.17
CA ARG A 39 -16.92 -32.85 -1.15
C ARG A 39 -15.65 -32.94 -0.29
N GLN A 40 -14.59 -32.21 -0.63
CA GLN A 40 -13.29 -32.34 0.05
C GLN A 40 -13.18 -31.52 1.34
N SER A 41 -14.11 -30.59 1.61
CA SER A 41 -14.19 -29.87 2.88
C SER A 41 -15.63 -29.76 3.38
N ALA A 42 -15.84 -29.64 4.69
CA ALA A 42 -17.18 -29.44 5.25
C ALA A 42 -17.81 -28.12 4.77
N LEU A 43 -17.02 -27.04 4.74
CA LEU A 43 -17.45 -25.72 4.26
C LEU A 43 -17.98 -25.79 2.82
N THR A 44 -17.22 -26.40 1.91
CA THR A 44 -17.63 -26.46 0.50
C THR A 44 -18.79 -27.44 0.26
N LYS A 45 -19.02 -28.43 1.14
CA LYS A 45 -20.23 -29.27 1.10
C LYS A 45 -21.48 -28.47 1.41
N ILE A 46 -21.43 -27.61 2.44
CA ILE A 46 -22.55 -26.74 2.82
C ILE A 46 -22.85 -25.74 1.68
N LEU A 47 -21.79 -25.18 1.10
CA LEU A 47 -21.89 -24.24 -0.03
C LEU A 47 -22.10 -24.92 -1.39
N LYS A 48 -22.40 -26.23 -1.45
CA LYS A 48 -22.60 -26.96 -2.71
C LYS A 48 -23.57 -26.23 -3.63
N HIS A 49 -24.70 -25.76 -3.10
CA HIS A 49 -25.74 -25.10 -3.89
C HIS A 49 -25.28 -23.80 -4.58
N VAL A 50 -24.22 -23.16 -4.07
CA VAL A 50 -23.59 -21.95 -4.65
C VAL A 50 -22.70 -22.33 -5.83
N PHE A 51 -21.89 -23.38 -5.66
CA PHE A 51 -20.87 -23.78 -6.63
C PHE A 51 -21.35 -24.78 -7.68
N ASP A 52 -22.40 -25.56 -7.40
CA ASP A 52 -22.86 -26.63 -8.29
C ASP A 52 -23.36 -26.05 -9.62
N PRO A 53 -22.72 -26.39 -10.76
CA PRO A 53 -23.15 -25.92 -12.08
C PRO A 53 -24.46 -26.56 -12.54
N ALA A 54 -24.90 -27.67 -11.93
CA ALA A 54 -26.21 -28.27 -12.19
C ALA A 54 -27.34 -27.64 -11.35
N SER A 55 -27.01 -26.71 -10.44
CA SER A 55 -28.00 -25.99 -9.63
C SER A 55 -28.84 -25.07 -10.51
N LYS A 56 -30.17 -25.13 -10.34
CA LYS A 56 -31.11 -24.24 -11.04
C LYS A 56 -31.10 -22.80 -10.51
N ARG A 57 -30.43 -22.56 -9.36
CA ARG A 57 -30.39 -21.26 -8.71
C ARG A 57 -29.17 -20.48 -9.20
N GLU A 58 -29.41 -19.31 -9.78
CA GLU A 58 -28.35 -18.36 -10.09
C GLU A 58 -27.78 -17.77 -8.79
N CYS A 59 -26.46 -17.88 -8.63
CA CYS A 59 -25.75 -17.40 -7.46
C CYS A 59 -24.59 -16.50 -7.93
N LYS A 60 -24.53 -15.26 -7.43
CA LYS A 60 -23.39 -14.36 -7.63
C LYS A 60 -22.47 -14.48 -6.42
N THR A 61 -21.18 -14.72 -6.65
CA THR A 61 -20.18 -14.87 -5.58
C THR A 61 -19.26 -13.66 -5.56
N VAL A 62 -19.17 -12.99 -4.41
CA VAL A 62 -18.22 -11.89 -4.16
C VAL A 62 -17.23 -12.34 -3.09
N VAL A 63 -15.95 -12.07 -3.29
CA VAL A 63 -14.88 -12.36 -2.32
C VAL A 63 -14.30 -11.02 -1.86
N ILE A 64 -14.38 -10.76 -0.57
CA ILE A 64 -13.76 -9.58 0.08
C ILE A 64 -12.48 -10.06 0.77
N ALA A 65 -11.35 -9.55 0.30
CA ALA A 65 -10.03 -9.87 0.87
C ALA A 65 -9.66 -8.83 1.92
N CYS A 66 -9.70 -9.21 3.20
CA CYS A 66 -9.29 -8.33 4.29
C CYS A 66 -7.78 -8.44 4.54
N VAL A 67 -7.09 -7.30 4.56
CA VAL A 67 -5.65 -7.21 4.81
C VAL A 67 -5.39 -6.32 6.02
N ASN A 68 -4.31 -6.59 6.75
CA ASN A 68 -3.84 -5.73 7.83
C ASN A 68 -2.67 -4.87 7.32
N PRO A 69 -2.70 -3.53 7.50
CA PRO A 69 -1.59 -2.65 7.13
C PRO A 69 -0.37 -2.73 8.06
N SER A 70 -0.46 -3.48 9.17
CA SER A 70 0.68 -3.66 10.10
C SER A 70 1.87 -4.37 9.43
N LEU A 71 3.09 -3.88 9.72
CA LEU A 71 4.34 -4.49 9.25
C LEU A 71 4.47 -5.96 9.67
N ALA A 72 3.99 -6.30 10.87
CA ALA A 72 4.04 -7.67 11.40
C ALA A 72 3.23 -8.66 10.54
N ASP A 73 2.19 -8.18 9.86
CA ASP A 73 1.25 -8.99 9.11
C ASP A 73 1.50 -9.00 7.60
N VAL A 74 2.59 -8.38 7.12
CA VAL A 74 2.92 -8.31 5.69
C VAL A 74 2.94 -9.70 5.03
N GLY A 75 3.46 -10.71 5.72
CA GLY A 75 3.47 -12.08 5.21
C GLY A 75 2.05 -12.65 5.01
N ALA A 76 1.17 -12.45 6.00
CA ALA A 76 -0.21 -12.92 5.96
C ALA A 76 -1.04 -12.13 4.94
N SER A 77 -0.94 -10.80 4.93
CA SER A 77 -1.59 -9.92 3.96
C SER A 77 -1.18 -10.24 2.52
N LYS A 78 0.11 -10.51 2.25
CA LYS A 78 0.57 -10.96 0.93
C LYS A 78 -0.06 -12.29 0.51
N ASN A 79 -0.26 -13.23 1.44
CA ASN A 79 -0.90 -14.52 1.13
C ASN A 79 -2.40 -14.35 0.80
N THR A 80 -3.10 -13.47 1.53
CA THR A 80 -4.51 -13.13 1.24
C THR A 80 -4.67 -12.46 -0.13
N LEU A 81 -3.79 -11.51 -0.47
CA LEU A 81 -3.79 -10.87 -1.79
C LEU A 81 -3.48 -11.86 -2.90
N ARG A 82 -2.49 -12.74 -2.72
CA ARG A 82 -2.20 -13.83 -3.68
C ARG A 82 -3.41 -14.73 -3.89
N PHE A 83 -4.13 -15.07 -2.83
CA PHE A 83 -5.36 -15.84 -2.93
C PHE A 83 -6.40 -15.14 -3.82
N ALA A 84 -6.64 -13.84 -3.58
CA ALA A 84 -7.59 -13.04 -4.35
C ALA A 84 -7.16 -12.89 -5.82
N GLU A 85 -5.89 -12.62 -6.07
CA GLU A 85 -5.32 -12.49 -7.41
C GLU A 85 -5.43 -13.80 -8.21
N MET A 86 -5.20 -14.95 -7.58
CA MET A 86 -5.35 -16.27 -8.22
C MET A 86 -6.78 -16.57 -8.69
N LEU A 87 -7.79 -15.85 -8.18
CA LEU A 87 -9.17 -15.97 -8.68
C LEU A 87 -9.34 -15.28 -10.04
N ARG A 88 -8.56 -14.23 -10.36
CA ARG A 88 -8.70 -13.41 -11.58
C ARG A 88 -7.67 -13.68 -12.67
N LEU A 89 -6.46 -14.11 -12.30
CA LEU A 89 -5.32 -14.22 -13.23
C LEU A 89 -5.54 -15.21 -14.41
N ARG A 90 -6.25 -16.31 -14.17
CA ARG A 90 -6.39 -17.37 -15.19
C ARG A 90 -7.34 -17.00 -16.33
N GLU A 91 -8.39 -16.25 -16.02
CA GLU A 91 -9.34 -15.71 -17.00
C GLU A 91 -8.62 -14.69 -17.88
N TRP A 92 -7.90 -13.77 -17.24
CA TRP A 92 -7.11 -12.77 -17.94
C TRP A 92 -6.08 -13.38 -18.91
N ILE A 93 -5.31 -14.40 -18.48
CA ILE A 93 -4.33 -15.07 -19.37
C ILE A 93 -5.05 -15.69 -20.57
N LYS A 94 -6.19 -16.35 -20.36
CA LYS A 94 -6.92 -17.03 -21.45
C LYS A 94 -7.48 -16.05 -22.48
N GLU A 95 -7.95 -14.89 -22.03
CA GLU A 95 -8.54 -13.86 -22.90
C GLU A 95 -7.50 -13.03 -23.65
N ASN A 96 -6.33 -12.82 -23.04
CA ASN A 96 -5.32 -11.90 -23.56
C ASN A 96 -4.15 -12.56 -24.29
N SER A 97 -4.01 -13.89 -24.20
CA SER A 97 -2.90 -14.64 -24.80
C SER A 97 -3.02 -14.91 -26.29
N GLY A 98 -4.10 -14.51 -26.96
CA GLY A 98 -4.29 -14.68 -28.40
C GLY A 98 -4.76 -16.09 -28.78
N LYS A 99 -4.66 -16.44 -30.07
CA LYS A 99 -5.01 -17.76 -30.61
C LYS A 99 -3.75 -18.46 -31.15
N PRO A 100 -3.42 -19.68 -30.69
CA PRO A 100 -4.09 -20.48 -29.66
C PRO A 100 -3.86 -19.92 -28.24
N ALA A 101 -4.86 -20.06 -27.37
CA ALA A 101 -4.78 -19.49 -26.02
C ALA A 101 -3.71 -20.20 -25.17
N VAL A 102 -2.88 -19.41 -24.48
CA VAL A 102 -1.91 -19.92 -23.51
C VAL A 102 -2.66 -20.45 -22.29
N LEU A 103 -2.33 -21.68 -21.88
CA LEU A 103 -2.94 -22.29 -20.72
C LEU A 103 -2.34 -21.67 -19.45
N ALA A 104 -3.17 -20.98 -18.67
CA ALA A 104 -2.76 -20.36 -17.40
C ALA A 104 -2.09 -21.36 -16.44
N ASN A 105 -2.47 -22.64 -16.49
CA ASN A 105 -1.89 -23.70 -15.67
C ASN A 105 -0.42 -24.03 -16.02
N VAL A 106 -0.01 -23.76 -17.26
CA VAL A 106 1.34 -24.04 -17.78
C VAL A 106 2.23 -22.82 -17.61
N LEU A 107 1.68 -21.63 -17.87
CA LEU A 107 2.40 -20.36 -17.71
C LEU A 107 2.60 -19.98 -16.23
N ALA A 108 1.52 -20.02 -15.45
CA ALA A 108 1.48 -19.60 -14.05
C ALA A 108 0.84 -20.69 -13.17
N PRO A 109 1.47 -21.86 -12.99
CA PRO A 109 0.96 -22.91 -12.12
C PRO A 109 0.81 -22.46 -10.67
N ARG A 110 1.76 -21.65 -10.15
CA ARG A 110 1.81 -21.18 -8.76
C ARG A 110 2.03 -19.68 -8.62
N GLU A 111 2.41 -19.03 -9.71
CA GLU A 111 2.78 -17.63 -9.79
C GLU A 111 1.54 -16.75 -9.77
N SER A 112 1.63 -15.65 -9.02
CA SER A 112 0.70 -14.53 -9.07
C SER A 112 1.07 -13.57 -10.22
N GLY A 113 0.23 -12.62 -10.59
CA GLY A 113 0.47 -11.68 -11.71
C GLY A 113 1.72 -10.82 -11.49
N ALA A 114 1.94 -10.33 -10.26
CA ALA A 114 3.19 -9.65 -9.90
C ALA A 114 4.41 -10.58 -9.98
N GLN A 115 4.27 -11.85 -9.59
CA GLN A 115 5.35 -12.85 -9.71
C GLN A 115 5.59 -13.25 -11.17
N LEU A 116 4.56 -13.17 -12.01
CA LEU A 116 4.63 -13.43 -13.45
C LEU A 116 5.40 -12.32 -14.18
N LEU A 117 5.27 -11.06 -13.72
CA LEU A 117 6.08 -9.93 -14.20
C LEU A 117 7.57 -10.07 -13.85
N ASN A 118 7.88 -10.73 -12.72
CA ASN A 118 9.25 -10.97 -12.27
C ASN A 118 9.95 -12.15 -12.98
N LEU A 119 9.24 -12.92 -13.81
CA LEU A 119 9.88 -13.96 -14.60
C LEU A 119 10.81 -13.34 -15.66
N THR A 120 11.97 -13.96 -15.85
CA THR A 120 12.85 -13.61 -16.96
C THR A 120 12.14 -13.82 -18.30
N ASN A 121 12.51 -13.02 -19.31
CA ASN A 121 11.89 -13.08 -20.64
C ASN A 121 11.91 -14.50 -21.21
N THR A 122 13.08 -15.16 -21.08
CA THR A 122 13.33 -16.51 -21.56
C THR A 122 12.45 -17.54 -20.86
N GLU A 123 12.28 -17.43 -19.54
CA GLU A 123 11.45 -18.34 -18.76
C GLU A 123 9.96 -18.19 -19.09
N PHE A 124 9.48 -16.94 -19.22
CA PHE A 124 8.10 -16.67 -19.60
C PHE A 124 7.78 -17.25 -20.99
N GLU A 125 8.64 -16.98 -21.97
CA GLU A 125 8.49 -17.47 -23.34
C GLU A 125 8.55 -19.00 -23.41
N TYR A 126 9.50 -19.61 -22.69
CA TYR A 126 9.64 -21.06 -22.61
C TYR A 126 8.38 -21.73 -22.06
N ARG A 127 7.77 -21.17 -21.02
CA ARG A 127 6.52 -21.68 -20.45
C ARG A 127 5.32 -21.49 -21.39
N CYS A 128 5.25 -20.37 -22.11
CA CYS A 128 4.23 -20.15 -23.15
C CYS A 128 4.34 -21.18 -24.28
N GLN A 129 5.55 -21.48 -24.77
CA GLN A 129 5.81 -22.43 -25.87
C GLN A 129 5.50 -23.89 -25.49
N LYS A 130 5.46 -24.22 -24.19
CA LYS A 130 4.96 -25.53 -23.73
C LYS A 130 3.47 -25.74 -23.99
N CYS A 131 2.73 -24.67 -24.31
CA CYS A 131 1.35 -24.79 -24.75
C CYS A 131 1.31 -25.15 -26.25
N PRO A 132 0.47 -26.11 -26.66
CA PRO A 132 0.43 -26.58 -28.03
C PRO A 132 0.04 -25.46 -29.00
N GLY A 133 0.89 -25.23 -30.00
CA GLY A 133 0.65 -24.27 -31.09
C GLY A 133 0.98 -22.80 -30.77
N VAL A 134 1.51 -22.49 -29.57
CA VAL A 134 1.93 -21.13 -29.22
C VAL A 134 3.31 -20.85 -29.81
N ARG A 135 3.41 -19.82 -30.65
CA ARG A 135 4.69 -19.39 -31.27
C ARG A 135 5.49 -18.47 -30.33
N ALA A 136 6.81 -18.44 -30.50
CA ALA A 136 7.69 -17.55 -29.72
C ALA A 136 7.32 -16.05 -29.88
N GLU A 137 6.91 -15.64 -31.08
CA GLU A 137 6.42 -14.28 -31.35
C GLU A 137 5.15 -13.95 -30.56
N GLN A 138 4.22 -14.91 -30.48
CA GLN A 138 2.99 -14.76 -29.71
C GLN A 138 3.30 -14.62 -28.22
N ALA A 139 4.23 -15.42 -27.69
CA ALA A 139 4.66 -15.33 -26.30
C ALA A 139 5.29 -13.96 -25.98
N ARG A 140 6.14 -13.44 -26.88
CA ARG A 140 6.72 -12.09 -26.78
C ARG A 140 5.65 -11.01 -26.82
N ALA A 141 4.71 -11.09 -27.76
CA ALA A 141 3.60 -10.14 -27.86
C ALA A 141 2.69 -10.17 -26.63
N PHE A 142 2.38 -11.36 -26.11
CA PHE A 142 1.58 -11.51 -24.90
C PHE A 142 2.30 -10.95 -23.67
N ARG A 143 3.61 -11.19 -23.54
CA ARG A 143 4.43 -10.60 -22.48
C ARG A 143 4.49 -9.08 -22.59
N ALA A 144 4.67 -8.55 -23.80
CA ALA A 144 4.64 -7.11 -24.06
C ALA A 144 3.28 -6.51 -23.68
N LYS A 145 2.17 -7.22 -23.96
CA LYS A 145 0.83 -6.79 -23.53
C LYS A 145 0.68 -6.79 -22.00
N LEU A 146 1.20 -7.79 -21.31
CA LEU A 146 1.23 -7.84 -19.84
C LEU A 146 2.05 -6.69 -19.26
N TRP A 147 3.21 -6.40 -19.86
CA TRP A 147 4.10 -5.30 -19.46
C TRP A 147 3.49 -3.93 -19.77
N GLN A 148 2.88 -3.76 -20.96
CA GLN A 148 2.18 -2.54 -21.33
C GLN A 148 1.00 -2.30 -20.39
N MET A 149 0.23 -3.32 -20.04
CA MET A 149 -0.83 -3.19 -19.03
C MET A 149 -0.28 -2.78 -17.66
N HIS A 150 0.90 -3.28 -17.27
CA HIS A 150 1.55 -2.84 -16.05
C HIS A 150 1.96 -1.37 -16.14
N ILE A 151 2.62 -0.96 -17.22
CA ILE A 151 2.97 0.43 -17.53
C ILE A 151 1.72 1.32 -17.53
N ASP A 152 0.68 0.94 -18.27
CA ASP A 152 -0.61 1.62 -18.35
C ASP A 152 -1.28 1.70 -16.99
N SER A 153 -1.14 0.72 -16.09
CA SER A 153 -1.68 0.83 -14.72
C SER A 153 -0.92 1.83 -13.86
N GLN A 154 0.35 2.08 -14.16
CA GLN A 154 1.14 3.14 -13.52
C GLN A 154 0.78 4.50 -14.12
N HIS A 155 0.65 4.60 -15.44
CA HIS A 155 0.29 5.83 -16.14
C HIS A 155 -1.21 6.15 -16.12
N TYR A 156 -2.10 5.19 -15.83
CA TYR A 156 -3.53 5.48 -15.60
C TYR A 156 -3.68 6.39 -14.37
N SER A 157 -2.71 6.37 -13.43
CA SER A 157 -2.63 7.36 -12.36
C SER A 157 -2.20 8.76 -12.85
N GLU A 158 -1.55 8.87 -14.02
CA GLU A 158 -1.07 10.13 -14.63
C GLU A 158 -2.04 10.69 -15.68
N THR A 159 -2.63 9.85 -16.55
CA THR A 159 -3.61 10.29 -17.56
C THR A 159 -4.92 10.75 -16.91
N SER A 160 -5.31 10.14 -15.77
CA SER A 160 -6.41 10.64 -14.94
C SER A 160 -6.11 12.02 -14.31
N LYS A 161 -4.83 12.44 -14.24
CA LYS A 161 -4.44 13.79 -13.78
C LYS A 161 -4.54 14.84 -14.90
N GLN A 162 -4.54 14.45 -16.18
CA GLN A 162 -4.64 15.40 -17.31
C GLN A 162 -6.06 15.57 -17.86
N GLU A 163 -6.90 14.53 -17.85
CA GLU A 163 -8.27 14.64 -18.39
C GLU A 163 -9.27 15.31 -17.44
N VAL A 164 -8.95 15.44 -16.14
CA VAL A 164 -9.82 16.08 -15.13
C VAL A 164 -9.61 17.60 -15.04
N GLU A 165 -8.51 18.16 -15.56
CA GLU A 165 -8.23 19.61 -15.47
C GLU A 165 -8.99 20.49 -16.48
N THR A 166 -9.71 19.91 -17.45
CA THR A 166 -10.36 20.74 -18.50
C THR A 166 -11.89 20.86 -18.39
N GLU A 167 -12.57 20.01 -17.61
CA GLU A 167 -14.04 20.06 -17.49
C GLU A 167 -14.53 19.76 -16.07
N SER A 168 -14.40 20.72 -15.14
CA SER A 168 -15.41 20.98 -14.09
C SER A 168 -14.95 22.10 -13.14
N ALA A 169 -14.90 23.32 -13.67
CA ALA A 169 -15.14 24.49 -12.84
C ALA A 169 -16.63 24.55 -12.47
N ALA A 170 -17.09 23.69 -11.54
CA ALA A 170 -18.31 23.90 -10.76
C ALA A 170 -18.48 22.83 -9.66
N SER A 171 -18.78 23.34 -8.45
CA SER A 171 -19.34 22.67 -7.26
C SER A 171 -18.49 21.64 -6.47
N VAL A 172 -17.80 22.18 -5.46
CA VAL A 172 -17.99 21.93 -4.00
C VAL A 172 -18.16 20.47 -3.51
N GLU A 173 -17.23 20.13 -2.61
CA GLU A 173 -17.24 19.20 -1.47
C GLU A 173 -16.62 17.79 -1.59
N SER A 174 -15.47 17.70 -0.90
CA SER A 174 -14.95 16.60 -0.07
C SER A 174 -14.68 15.24 -0.71
N ASP A 175 -13.40 14.92 -0.89
CA ASP A 175 -12.86 13.59 -0.59
C ASP A 175 -11.34 13.66 -0.36
N VAL A 176 -10.94 13.74 0.92
CA VAL A 176 -9.55 13.79 1.40
C VAL A 176 -8.93 12.37 1.44
N SER A 177 -9.18 11.55 0.43
CA SER A 177 -8.78 10.12 0.47
C SER A 177 -8.12 9.59 -0.79
N THR A 178 -7.60 10.46 -1.66
CA THR A 178 -6.97 10.03 -2.92
C THR A 178 -5.64 10.72 -3.21
N ALA A 179 -4.76 10.81 -2.20
CA ALA A 179 -3.38 11.24 -2.40
C ALA A 179 -2.45 10.62 -1.35
N LEU A 180 -2.19 9.33 -1.48
CA LEU A 180 -0.91 8.77 -1.04
C LEU A 180 -0.26 8.20 -2.29
N ASP A 181 0.12 9.10 -3.21
CA ASP A 181 1.31 8.91 -4.03
C ASP A 181 2.42 8.40 -3.09
N ILE A 182 3.31 7.51 -3.53
CA ILE A 182 4.39 7.01 -2.67
C ILE A 182 5.22 8.24 -2.24
N VAL A 183 4.97 8.74 -1.04
CA VAL A 183 5.57 9.97 -0.51
C VAL A 183 6.97 9.60 -0.03
N VAL A 184 7.97 9.83 -0.88
CA VAL A 184 9.39 9.60 -0.57
C VAL A 184 10.07 10.87 -0.03
N SER A 185 9.35 12.00 -0.02
CA SER A 185 9.81 13.32 0.40
C SER A 185 8.89 13.94 1.45
N SER A 186 9.42 14.71 2.40
CA SER A 186 8.62 15.46 3.39
C SER A 186 7.86 16.67 2.80
N ARG A 187 7.95 16.90 1.48
CA ARG A 187 7.37 18.05 0.79
C ARG A 187 5.83 18.04 0.76
N ASP A 188 5.23 19.24 0.89
CA ASP A 188 3.78 19.42 0.78
C ASP A 188 3.30 19.30 -0.68
N LEU A 189 2.15 18.66 -0.87
CA LEU A 189 1.51 18.53 -2.18
C LEU A 189 0.55 19.69 -2.47
N ASP A 190 0.16 20.48 -1.46
CA ASP A 190 -0.71 21.64 -1.63
C ASP A 190 0.08 22.92 -1.98
N PRO A 191 0.02 23.42 -3.24
CA PRO A 191 0.73 24.62 -3.66
C PRO A 191 0.13 25.91 -3.11
N ALA A 192 -1.07 25.88 -2.50
CA ALA A 192 -1.66 27.07 -1.87
C ALA A 192 -0.97 27.40 -0.55
N ARG A 193 -0.48 26.38 0.18
CA ARG A 193 0.13 26.54 1.50
C ARG A 193 1.50 27.18 1.46
N SER A 194 2.30 26.95 0.42
CA SER A 194 3.64 27.55 0.26
C SER A 194 3.63 29.08 0.28
N LYS A 195 2.46 29.71 0.11
CA LYS A 195 2.25 31.16 0.15
C LYS A 195 2.06 31.74 1.56
N LEU A 196 1.83 30.89 2.57
CA LEU A 196 1.66 31.31 3.97
C LEU A 196 3.01 31.47 4.67
N PRO A 197 3.14 32.38 5.66
CA PRO A 197 4.36 32.51 6.44
C PRO A 197 4.68 31.20 7.19
N PHE A 198 5.97 30.89 7.34
CA PHE A 198 6.46 29.60 7.86
C PHE A 198 5.75 29.13 9.14
N LYS A 199 5.68 29.98 10.16
CA LYS A 199 5.07 29.66 11.47
C LYS A 199 3.56 29.37 11.40
N GLU A 200 2.87 29.81 10.34
CA GLU A 200 1.44 29.53 10.14
C GLU A 200 1.19 28.28 9.28
N ARG A 201 2.24 27.77 8.62
CA ARG A 201 2.19 26.60 7.74
C ARG A 201 2.54 25.27 8.44
N LEU A 202 2.99 25.33 9.69
CA LEU A 202 3.45 24.18 10.47
C LEU A 202 2.38 23.08 10.57
N ARG A 203 2.73 21.88 10.09
CA ARG A 203 1.85 20.70 10.05
C ARG A 203 2.62 19.42 10.43
N PRO A 204 1.93 18.40 10.97
CA PRO A 204 2.51 17.06 11.10
C PRO A 204 3.16 16.57 9.81
N GLY A 205 4.34 15.98 9.90
CA GLY A 205 5.13 15.49 8.77
C GLY A 205 6.12 16.50 8.17
N MET A 206 6.08 17.77 8.58
CA MET A 206 7.14 18.73 8.23
C MET A 206 8.42 18.44 8.99
N VAL A 207 9.56 18.67 8.34
CA VAL A 207 10.86 18.72 9.00
C VAL A 207 11.22 20.18 9.19
N VAL A 208 11.67 20.53 10.39
CA VAL A 208 12.07 21.89 10.74
C VAL A 208 13.45 21.89 11.37
N THR A 209 14.17 22.99 11.19
CA THR A 209 15.32 23.31 12.02
C THR A 209 14.87 24.09 13.25
N TYR A 210 15.53 23.83 14.38
CA TYR A 210 15.24 24.55 15.63
C TYR A 210 16.53 24.78 16.42
N PHE A 211 16.54 25.87 17.19
CA PHE A 211 17.67 26.24 18.04
C PHE A 211 17.64 25.43 19.35
N VAL A 212 18.68 24.62 19.56
CA VAL A 212 18.95 23.99 20.87
C VAL A 212 19.74 24.97 21.75
N SER A 213 20.64 25.72 21.13
CA SER A 213 21.42 26.80 21.71
C SER A 213 21.64 27.89 20.64
N PRO A 214 22.05 29.11 21.02
CA PRO A 214 22.22 30.21 20.04
C PRO A 214 23.18 29.90 18.89
N GLU A 215 24.06 28.90 19.06
CA GLU A 215 25.05 28.47 18.07
C GLU A 215 24.78 27.05 17.52
N GLU A 216 23.74 26.36 17.99
CA GLU A 216 23.46 24.96 17.63
C GLU A 216 22.03 24.78 17.10
N LEU A 217 21.95 24.47 15.81
CA LEU A 217 20.72 24.11 15.10
C LEU A 217 20.62 22.59 14.95
N GLN A 218 19.44 22.04 15.22
CA GLN A 218 19.15 20.63 15.00
C GLN A 218 17.86 20.46 14.19
N LEU A 219 17.68 19.27 13.62
CA LEU A 219 16.52 18.90 12.81
C LEU A 219 15.53 18.08 13.62
N ALA A 220 14.24 18.33 13.40
CA ALA A 220 13.16 17.54 13.98
C ALA A 220 11.97 17.42 13.03
N VAL A 221 11.27 16.28 13.09
CA VAL A 221 10.01 16.06 12.37
C VAL A 221 8.84 16.37 13.29
N LEU A 222 7.93 17.23 12.85
CA LEU A 222 6.70 17.54 13.57
C LEU A 222 5.78 16.31 13.56
N LEU A 223 5.40 15.80 14.73
CA LEU A 223 4.48 14.67 14.86
C LEU A 223 3.06 15.14 15.12
N CYS A 224 2.86 15.97 16.13
CA CYS A 224 1.53 16.38 16.58
C CYS A 224 1.58 17.70 17.35
N PRO A 225 0.55 18.56 17.26
CA PRO A 225 0.40 19.69 18.16
C PRO A 225 0.28 19.24 19.62
N ALA A 226 1.04 19.88 20.52
CA ALA A 226 1.11 19.54 21.93
C ALA A 226 -0.25 19.64 22.65
N LYS A 227 -1.17 20.51 22.18
CA LYS A 227 -2.52 20.67 22.73
C LYS A 227 -3.38 19.39 22.66
N THR A 228 -3.00 18.43 21.83
CA THR A 228 -3.73 17.16 21.64
C THR A 228 -3.37 16.11 22.70
N ILE A 229 -2.27 16.31 23.44
CA ILE A 229 -1.69 15.31 24.33
C ILE A 229 -1.65 15.88 25.75
N SER A 230 -2.31 15.21 26.70
CA SER A 230 -2.38 15.63 28.10
C SER A 230 -1.13 15.28 28.91
N VAL A 231 -0.30 14.35 28.43
CA VAL A 231 0.90 13.85 29.14
C VAL A 231 2.02 13.54 28.14
N PHE A 232 3.19 14.19 28.29
CA PHE A 232 4.35 13.96 27.43
C PHE A 232 5.25 12.86 27.99
N GLN A 233 5.03 11.62 27.56
CA GLN A 233 5.88 10.47 27.92
C GLN A 233 6.55 9.89 26.68
N ASP A 234 7.84 9.58 26.82
CA ASP A 234 8.63 8.82 25.86
C ASP A 234 8.15 7.34 25.83
N ALA A 235 8.55 6.57 24.81
CA ALA A 235 8.28 5.14 24.68
C ALA A 235 8.72 4.30 25.90
N PHE A 236 9.64 4.82 26.71
CA PHE A 236 10.12 4.23 27.95
C PHE A 236 9.40 4.73 29.22
N GLY A 237 8.35 5.55 29.08
CA GLY A 237 7.57 6.11 30.19
C GLY A 237 8.22 7.30 30.91
N ASN A 238 9.34 7.81 30.38
CA ASN A 238 10.02 8.98 30.93
C ASN A 238 9.32 10.28 30.49
N VAL A 239 9.22 11.27 31.38
CA VAL A 239 8.66 12.58 31.03
C VAL A 239 9.60 13.31 30.08
N ILE A 240 9.09 13.67 28.90
CA ILE A 240 9.82 14.44 27.89
C ILE A 240 9.99 15.88 28.40
N ASN A 241 11.22 16.42 28.34
CA ASN A 241 11.59 17.75 28.87
C ASN A 241 11.26 17.93 30.37
N PRO A 242 12.00 17.27 31.29
CA PRO A 242 11.74 17.33 32.73
C PRO A 242 11.89 18.75 33.35
N GLY A 243 12.44 19.72 32.61
CA GLY A 243 12.68 21.09 33.07
C GLY A 243 11.53 22.09 32.85
N ILE A 244 10.47 21.73 32.11
CA ILE A 244 9.37 22.69 31.78
C ILE A 244 8.13 22.46 32.67
N ASN A 245 7.95 21.25 33.21
CA ASN A 245 6.79 20.91 34.03
C ASN A 245 7.13 20.90 35.53
N GLY A 246 7.53 22.08 36.02
CA GLY A 246 7.77 22.37 37.43
C GLY A 246 6.80 23.40 38.01
N ARG A 247 5.54 23.48 37.54
CA ARG A 247 4.46 24.15 38.28
C ARG A 247 3.08 23.77 37.74
N ALA A 248 2.41 22.88 38.47
CA ALA A 248 0.97 22.99 38.62
C ALA A 248 0.69 24.31 39.35
N THR A 249 0.33 25.36 38.61
CA THR A 249 -0.33 26.54 39.18
C THR A 249 -1.53 26.85 38.33
N THR A 250 -2.69 26.52 38.89
CA THR A 250 -3.90 27.33 38.85
C THR A 250 -3.58 28.79 38.50
N ASN A 251 -4.01 29.24 37.32
CA ASN A 251 -4.46 30.59 37.00
C ASN A 251 -4.70 30.66 35.48
N GLU A 252 -5.95 30.38 35.12
CA GLU A 252 -6.56 30.84 33.87
C GLU A 252 -6.35 32.36 33.78
N SER A 253 -5.61 32.86 32.79
CA SER A 253 -5.84 34.20 32.19
C SER A 253 -4.75 34.72 31.23
N HIS A 254 -3.65 34.03 30.88
CA HIS A 254 -2.70 34.64 29.90
C HIS A 254 -1.78 33.70 29.06
N LEU A 255 -2.06 32.40 28.94
CA LEU A 255 -1.15 31.44 28.26
C LEU A 255 -1.66 30.92 26.90
N ASP A 256 -2.46 31.69 26.17
CA ASP A 256 -3.20 31.17 25.02
C ASP A 256 -2.40 30.97 23.72
N ASN A 257 -1.14 31.43 23.65
CA ASN A 257 -0.48 31.60 22.35
C ASN A 257 0.84 30.86 22.09
N THR A 258 1.39 30.11 23.06
CA THR A 258 2.58 29.28 22.76
C THR A 258 2.14 28.01 22.03
N ARG A 259 2.23 28.03 20.70
CA ARG A 259 2.02 26.85 19.87
C ARG A 259 3.24 25.94 20.08
N GLN A 260 3.06 24.81 20.74
CA GLN A 260 4.11 23.81 20.92
C GLN A 260 3.79 22.57 20.07
N TYR A 261 4.83 21.89 19.59
CA TYR A 261 4.72 20.64 18.85
C TYR A 261 5.52 19.55 19.53
N LEU A 262 4.95 18.34 19.51
CA LEU A 262 5.69 17.11 19.76
C LEU A 262 6.42 16.73 18.48
N CYS A 263 7.72 16.51 18.58
CA CYS A 263 8.59 16.28 17.44
C CYS A 263 9.45 15.03 17.66
N ALA A 264 9.77 14.31 16.58
CA ALA A 264 10.79 13.27 16.56
C ALA A 264 12.15 13.87 16.19
N LEU A 265 13.20 13.45 16.90
CA LEU A 265 14.56 13.93 16.65
C LEU A 265 15.19 13.29 15.40
N LEU A 266 15.91 14.09 14.63
CA LEU A 266 16.81 13.59 13.59
C LEU A 266 18.25 13.68 14.07
N THR A 267 18.95 12.55 14.00
CA THR A 267 20.38 12.49 14.34
C THR A 267 21.21 12.33 13.08
N PRO A 268 22.42 12.90 13.02
CA PRO A 268 23.35 12.63 11.93
C PRO A 268 23.63 11.12 11.82
N GLY A 269 23.56 10.60 10.61
CA GLY A 269 23.88 9.21 10.28
C GLY A 269 25.38 8.97 10.17
N GLN A 270 25.75 7.77 9.72
CA GLN A 270 27.17 7.40 9.55
C GLN A 270 27.84 8.04 8.32
N THR A 271 27.03 8.46 7.35
CA THR A 271 27.52 9.09 6.11
C THR A 271 27.38 10.61 6.20
N VAL A 272 28.19 11.33 5.42
CA VAL A 272 28.15 12.80 5.39
C VAL A 272 26.78 13.26 4.90
N ASP A 273 26.22 14.26 5.56
CA ASP A 273 24.90 14.88 5.28
C ASP A 273 23.72 13.89 5.25
N SER A 274 23.85 12.77 5.94
CA SER A 274 22.75 11.82 6.13
C SER A 274 22.15 11.93 7.52
N TYR A 275 20.87 11.63 7.60
CA TYR A 275 20.10 11.75 8.83
C TYR A 275 19.31 10.45 9.09
N GLU A 276 19.29 10.06 10.35
CA GLU A 276 18.45 8.99 10.89
C GLU A 276 17.25 9.60 11.61
N LEU A 277 16.05 9.14 11.25
CA LEU A 277 14.82 9.54 11.93
C LEU A 277 14.54 8.62 13.12
N ASN A 278 14.69 9.15 14.33
CA ASN A 278 14.42 8.42 15.56
C ASN A 278 13.02 8.73 16.08
N ILE A 279 12.02 7.97 15.61
CA ILE A 279 10.60 8.17 15.98
C ILE A 279 10.36 7.92 17.49
N TRP A 280 11.17 7.08 18.11
CA TRP A 280 11.07 6.78 19.54
C TRP A 280 11.62 7.91 20.41
N THR A 281 12.61 8.69 19.97
CA THR A 281 13.09 9.85 20.75
C THR A 281 12.27 11.08 20.42
N GLN A 282 11.39 11.45 21.34
CA GLN A 282 10.47 12.55 21.17
C GLN A 282 10.83 13.74 22.07
N ILE A 283 10.67 14.95 21.53
CA ILE A 283 10.93 16.22 22.22
C ILE A 283 9.78 17.19 21.97
N VAL A 284 9.54 18.10 22.93
CA VAL A 284 8.57 19.19 22.75
C VAL A 284 9.33 20.44 22.37
N ILE A 285 8.97 21.03 21.22
CA ILE A 285 9.60 22.23 20.67
C ILE A 285 8.56 23.35 20.60
N ASP A 286 8.96 24.55 21.02
CA ASP A 286 8.14 25.75 20.88
C ASP A 286 8.26 26.32 19.47
N VAL A 287 7.16 26.83 18.90
CA VAL A 287 7.17 27.40 17.54
C VAL A 287 8.09 28.61 17.44
N ASP A 288 8.39 29.28 18.55
CA ASP A 288 9.32 30.40 18.55
C ASP A 288 10.79 30.01 18.40
N SER A 289 11.17 28.76 18.72
CA SER A 289 12.52 28.26 18.50
C SER A 289 12.71 27.58 17.14
N MET A 290 11.65 27.49 16.31
CA MET A 290 11.72 26.94 14.95
C MET A 290 12.12 28.02 13.94
N ASP A 291 13.04 27.69 13.05
CA ASP A 291 13.65 28.64 12.10
C ASP A 291 13.10 28.46 10.68
N GLU A 292 13.39 27.31 10.04
CA GLU A 292 13.01 27.04 8.66
C GLU A 292 12.48 25.61 8.44
N GLU A 293 11.76 25.41 7.32
CA GLU A 293 11.36 24.07 6.85
C GLU A 293 12.47 23.50 5.99
N VAL A 294 12.79 22.23 6.24
CA VAL A 294 13.77 21.49 5.45
C VAL A 294 13.06 20.33 4.75
N TYR A 295 13.41 20.07 3.49
CA TYR A 295 12.90 18.91 2.77
C TYR A 295 13.89 17.77 2.88
N LEU A 296 13.38 16.60 3.27
CA LEU A 296 14.16 15.38 3.34
C LEU A 296 13.62 14.37 2.36
N GLU A 297 14.53 13.71 1.66
CA GLU A 297 14.25 12.58 0.78
C GLU A 297 14.82 11.31 1.38
N TYR A 298 14.01 10.25 1.37
CA TYR A 298 14.44 8.94 1.82
C TYR A 298 15.14 8.19 0.68
N ASP A 299 16.42 7.87 0.85
CA ASP A 299 17.14 7.01 -0.07
C ASP A 299 17.04 5.54 0.38
N SER A 300 16.37 4.73 -0.43
CA SER A 300 16.21 3.30 -0.18
C SER A 300 17.52 2.49 -0.24
N ALA A 301 18.53 2.97 -0.95
CA ALA A 301 19.80 2.25 -1.12
C ALA A 301 20.66 2.33 0.14
N THR A 302 20.83 3.54 0.68
CA THR A 302 21.61 3.80 1.90
C THR A 302 20.78 3.69 3.17
N ARG A 303 19.44 3.74 3.06
CA ARG A 303 18.46 3.74 4.16
C ARG A 303 18.53 4.96 5.08
N TYR A 304 19.10 6.05 4.60
CA TYR A 304 19.16 7.33 5.31
C TYR A 304 18.30 8.40 4.63
N TYR A 305 18.02 9.47 5.38
CA TYR A 305 17.42 10.68 4.84
C TYR A 305 18.50 11.67 4.43
N TYR A 306 18.30 12.35 3.31
CA TYR A 306 19.18 13.41 2.81
C TYR A 306 18.39 14.71 2.65
N ILE A 307 19.06 15.83 2.89
CA ILE A 307 18.48 17.15 2.60
C ILE A 307 18.35 17.31 1.09
N SER A 308 17.13 17.60 0.64
CA SER A 308 16.80 17.90 -0.75
C SER A 308 16.52 19.39 -0.90
N ALA A 309 16.88 19.94 -2.06
CA ALA A 309 16.77 21.36 -2.40
C ALA A 309 15.40 21.72 -2.97
#